data_AF-A0AAD2DDF3-F1
#
_entry.id   AF-A0AAD2DDF3-F1
#
_cell.length_a   1.000
_cell.length_b   1.000
_cell.length_c   1.000
_cell.angle_alpha   90.00
_cell.angle_beta   90.00
_cell.angle_gamma   90.00
#
_symmetry.space_group_name_H-M   'P 1'
#
loop_
_entity.id
_entity.type
_entity.pdbx_description
1 polymer ?
#
loop_
_entity_poly.entity_id
_entity_poly.type
_entity_poly.pdbx_seq_one_letter_code
_entity_poly.pdbx_strand_id
1 'polypeptide(L)' 'MHKCDFCGKEQTEVKIMITGKGVDICDKCVLLCMDILTDEILNDSKRIKFDKSEVEQ' A
#
# COMPACT_ATOMS: atom_id res chain seq x y z
N MET A 1 -18.50 5.85 3.58
CA MET A 1 -17.96 4.70 4.35
C MET A 1 -16.70 4.26 3.62
N HIS A 2 -15.53 4.51 4.21
CA HIS A 2 -14.24 4.20 3.58
C HIS A 2 -13.91 2.74 3.86
N LYS A 3 -13.66 1.98 2.78
CA LYS A 3 -13.31 0.56 2.84
C LYS A 3 -12.01 0.36 2.10
N CYS A 4 -11.16 -0.52 2.59
CA CYS A 4 -9.94 -0.86 1.87
C CYS A 4 -10.30 -1.55 0.54
N ASP A 5 -9.81 -1.02 -0.58
CA ASP A 5 -10.08 -1.55 -1.91
C ASP A 5 -9.46 -2.94 -2.15
N PHE A 6 -8.49 -3.34 -1.32
CA PHE A 6 -7.82 -4.63 -1.42
C PHE A 6 -8.49 -5.74 -0.60
N CYS A 7 -8.89 -5.46 0.64
CA CYS A 7 -9.46 -6.47 1.54
C CYS A 7 -10.92 -6.25 1.93
N GLY A 8 -11.51 -5.12 1.53
CA GLY A 8 -12.91 -4.77 1.81
C GLY A 8 -13.19 -4.30 3.24
N LYS A 9 -12.21 -4.33 4.14
CA LYS A 9 -12.39 -3.94 5.55
C LYS A 9 -12.69 -2.46 5.72
N GLU A 10 -13.53 -2.15 6.68
CA GLU A 10 -13.85 -0.78 7.05
C GLU A 10 -12.75 -0.13 7.90
N GLN A 11 -12.74 1.20 7.94
CA GLN A 11 -11.80 1.98 8.77
C GLN A 11 -11.83 1.59 10.26
N THR A 12 -12.95 1.08 10.77
CA THR A 12 -13.10 0.60 12.15
C THR A 12 -12.42 -0.75 12.42
N GLU A 13 -12.11 -1.52 11.38
CA GLU A 13 -11.53 -2.87 11.47
C GLU A 13 -10.01 -2.90 11.29
N VAL A 14 -9.40 -1.74 11.02
CA VAL A 14 -7.98 -1.58 10.69
C VAL A 14 -7.36 -0.49 11.54
N LYS A 15 -6.04 -0.54 11.74
CA LYS A 15 -5.36 0.43 12.60
C LYS A 15 -5.19 1.78 11.91
N ILE A 16 -4.87 1.74 10.62
CA ILE A 16 -4.68 2.92 9.77
C ILE A 16 -5.35 2.64 8.42
N MET A 17 -6.15 3.59 7.95
CA MET A 17 -6.63 3.67 6.58
C MET A 17 -5.92 4.84 5.89
N ILE A 18 -5.31 4.58 4.74
CA ILE A 18 -4.62 5.57 3.91
C ILE A 18 -5.54 5.85 2.72
N THR A 19 -5.96 7.11 2.58
CA THR A 19 -6.89 7.56 1.52
C THR A 19 -6.16 8.44 0.52
N GLY A 20 -6.26 8.10 -0.77
CA GLY A 20 -5.76 8.89 -1.91
C GLY A 20 -6.90 9.46 -2.77
N LYS A 21 -6.58 9.88 -4.00
CA LYS A 21 -7.56 10.34 -5.01
C LYS A 21 -8.44 9.16 -5.46
N GLY A 22 -9.46 8.80 -4.67
CA GLY A 22 -10.45 7.77 -4.99
C GLY A 22 -10.03 6.33 -4.71
N VAL A 23 -9.00 6.12 -3.88
CA VAL A 23 -8.51 4.80 -3.48
C VAL A 23 -8.21 4.79 -1.98
N ASP A 24 -8.57 3.71 -1.31
CA ASP A 24 -8.38 3.49 0.12
C ASP A 24 -7.60 2.17 0.35
N ILE A 25 -6.49 2.23 1.09
CA ILE A 25 -5.69 1.06 1.45
C ILE A 25 -5.41 1.02 2.96
N CYS A 26 -5.57 -0.15 3.58
CA CYS A 26 -5.28 -0.32 5.01
C CYS A 26 -3.83 -0.73 5.27
N ASP A 27 -3.38 -0.50 6.51
CA ASP A 27 -2.05 -0.85 6.99
C ASP A 27 -1.66 -2.30 6.71
N LYS A 28 -2.57 -3.25 6.93
CA LYS A 28 -2.31 -4.68 6.72
C LYS A 28 -2.06 -5.02 5.25
N CYS A 29 -2.82 -4.39 4.34
CA CYS A 29 -2.63 -4.59 2.91
C CYS A 29 -1.32 -3.97 2.43
N VAL A 30 -0.92 -2.80 2.96
CA VAL A 30 0.39 -2.21 2.65
C VAL A 30 1.52 -3.16 3.07
N LEU A 31 1.47 -3.71 4.28
CA LEU A 31 2.48 -4.65 4.77
C LEU A 31 2.54 -5.91 3.93
N LEU A 32 1.38 -6.51 3.61
CA LEU A 32 1.33 -7.70 2.76
C LEU A 32 1.91 -7.42 1.36
N CYS A 33 1.57 -6.29 0.75
CA CYS A 33 2.15 -5.88 -0.53
C CYS A 33 3.66 -5.70 -0.41
N MET A 34 4.15 -5.10 0.68
CA MET A 34 5.56 -4.91 0.93
C MET A 34 6.30 -6.25 1.05
N ASP A 35 5.72 -7.23 1.74
CA ASP A 35 6.32 -8.56 1.90
C ASP A 35 6.43 -9.27 0.54
N ILE A 36 5.34 -9.28 -0.25
CA ILE A 36 5.31 -9.87 -1.60
C ILE A 36 6.34 -9.19 -2.51
N LEU A 37 6.37 -7.85 -2.51
CA LEU A 37 7.32 -7.09 -3.33
C LEU A 37 8.76 -7.30 -2.86
N THR A 38 8.99 -7.42 -1.55
CA THR A 38 10.34 -7.63 -1.01
C THR A 38 10.90 -8.98 -1.44
N ASP A 39 10.08 -10.03 -1.44
CA ASP A 39 10.49 -11.35 -1.96
C ASP A 39 10.85 -11.29 -3.46
N GLU A 40 10.16 -10.48 -4.25
CA GLU A 40 10.48 -10.27 -5.67
C GLU A 40 11.73 -9.38 -5.87
N ILE A 41 11.88 -8.30 -5.11
CA ILE A 41 12.99 -7.33 -5.21
C ILE A 41 14.29 -7.88 -4.63
N LEU A 42 14.26 -8.75 -3.62
CA LEU A 42 15.48 -9.41 -3.14
C LEU A 42 16.06 -10.35 -4.20
N ASN A 43 15.23 -10.88 -5.10
CA ASN A 43 15.67 -11.67 -6.24
C ASN A 43 16.16 -10.81 -7.42
N ASP A 44 15.74 -9.54 -7.49
CA ASP A 44 16.07 -8.62 -8.58
C ASP A 44 16.72 -7.35 -7.99
N SER A 45 18.06 -7.28 -7.99
CA SER A 45 18.95 -6.39 -7.19
C SER A 45 18.76 -4.85 -7.26
N LYS A 46 17.58 -4.34 -7.60
CA LYS A 46 17.21 -2.93 -7.69
C LYS A 46 16.49 -2.50 -6.41
N ARG A 47 17.15 -1.70 -5.57
CA ARG A 47 16.44 -0.95 -4.51
C ARG A 47 15.40 -0.03 -5.16
N ILE A 48 14.11 -0.22 -4.86
CA ILE A 48 13.08 0.74 -5.23
C ILE A 48 13.39 2.05 -4.51
N LYS A 49 13.81 3.06 -5.26
CA LYS A 49 13.86 4.44 -4.77
C LYS A 49 12.46 5.00 -4.95
N PHE A 50 11.75 5.22 -3.86
CA PHE A 50 10.53 6.02 -3.88
C PHE A 50 10.93 7.46 -4.16
N ASP A 51 10.86 7.89 -5.42
CA ASP A 51 10.98 9.30 -5.77
C ASP A 51 9.62 9.97 -5.56
N LYS A 52 9.56 10.94 -4.65
CA LYS A 52 8.35 11.70 -4.38
C LYS A 52 7.91 12.53 -5.60
N SER A 53 8.82 12.80 -6.55
CA SER A 53 8.52 13.58 -7.75
C SER A 53 7.54 12.90 -8.72
N GLU A 54 7.38 11.57 -8.66
CA GLU A 54 6.47 10.83 -9.55
C GLU A 54 5.02 10.78 -9.06
N VAL A 55 4.77 11.08 -7.78
CA VAL A 55 3.44 10.91 -7.14
C VAL A 55 2.56 12.16 -7.26
N GLU A 56 3.16 13.34 -7.54
CA GLU A 56 2.48 14.64 -7.55
C GLU A 56 1.99 15.08 -8.95
N GLN A 57 1.22 14.24 -9.65
CA GLN A 57 0.48 14.64 -10.85
C GLN A 57 -1.03 14.80 -10.60
#